data_AF-A0A2N0NF23-F1
#
_entry.id   AF-A0A2N0NF23-F1
#
_cell.length_a   1.000
_cell.length_b   1.000
_cell.length_c   1.000
_cell.angle_alpha   90.00
_cell.angle_beta   90.00
_cell.angle_gamma   90.00
#
_symmetry.space_group_name_H-M   'P 1'
#
loop_
_entity.id
_entity.type
_entity.pdbx_description
1 polymer ?
#
loop_
_entity_poly.entity_id
_entity_poly.type
_entity_poly.pdbx_seq_one_letter_code
_entity_poly.pdbx_strand_id
1 'polypeptide(L)'
;MSMDIVDLKPSLLEDLKKLYKNLEKDNNNDYNVTIKVEQKSFRAHSVILKLRSGYFRNLINNEIRRMANMFNRRITLEISDINSEVFASCL
;
A
#
# COMPACT_ATOMS: atom_id res chain seq x y z
N MET A 1 29.09 3.19 -6.57
CA MET A 1 28.16 3.26 -5.43
C MET A 1 27.82 1.82 -5.08
N SER A 2 28.42 1.23 -4.05
CA SER A 2 28.01 -0.11 -3.60
C SER A 2 26.59 0.02 -3.08
N MET A 3 25.69 -0.81 -3.61
CA MET A 3 24.37 -0.96 -3.04
C MET A 3 24.61 -1.70 -1.72
N ASP A 4 24.59 -0.98 -0.61
CA ASP A 4 24.60 -1.60 0.71
C ASP A 4 23.31 -2.41 0.78
N ILE A 5 23.43 -3.71 0.50
CA ILE A 5 22.35 -4.67 0.69
C ILE A 5 22.14 -4.69 2.20
N VAL A 6 21.18 -3.91 2.67
CA VAL A 6 20.64 -4.07 4.02
C VAL A 6 20.11 -5.48 4.05
N ASP A 7 20.87 -6.39 4.65
CA ASP A 7 20.44 -7.76 4.86
C ASP A 7 19.27 -7.68 5.83
N LEU A 8 18.06 -7.68 5.26
CA LEU A 8 16.83 -7.72 6.03
C LEU A 8 16.93 -9.03 6.80
N LYS A 9 17.12 -8.93 8.12
CA LYS A 9 17.14 -10.10 9.00
C LYS A 9 16.02 -11.04 8.56
N PRO A 10 16.26 -12.34 8.36
CA PRO A 10 15.24 -13.26 7.82
C PRO A 10 13.88 -13.17 8.52
N SER A 11 13.87 -12.83 9.81
CA SER A 11 12.67 -12.52 10.58
C SER A 11 11.83 -11.37 10.00
N LEU A 12 12.45 -10.27 9.60
CA LEU A 12 11.76 -9.11 9.02
C LEU A 12 11.15 -9.43 7.65
N LEU A 13 11.85 -10.22 6.82
CA LEU A 13 11.30 -10.69 5.56
C LEU A 13 10.06 -11.57 5.80
N GLU A 14 10.12 -12.46 6.79
CA GLU A 14 8.99 -13.31 7.16
C GLU A 14 7.80 -12.49 7.70
N ASP A 15 8.07 -11.46 8.50
CA ASP A 15 7.04 -10.56 9.00
C ASP A 15 6.36 -9.75 7.88
N LEU A 16 7.13 -9.29 6.88
CA LEU A 16 6.58 -8.63 5.69
C LEU A 16 5.72 -9.57 4.84
N LYS A 17 6.15 -10.84 4.69
CA LYS A 17 5.33 -11.87 4.00
C LYS A 17 4.02 -12.13 4.74
N LYS A 18 4.05 -12.20 6.07
CA LYS A 18 2.83 -12.36 6.89
C LYS A 18 1.89 -11.17 6.75
N LEU A 19 2.43 -9.94 6.79
CA LEU A 19 1.64 -8.73 6.55
C LEU A 19 0.95 -8.76 5.19
N TYR A 20 1.65 -9.14 4.12
CA TYR A 20 1.07 -9.28 2.79
C TYR A 20 -0.05 -10.33 2.75
N LYS A 21 0.22 -11.56 3.20
CA LYS A 21 -0.78 -12.66 3.21
C LYS A 21 -2.00 -12.34 4.07
N ASN A 22 -1.82 -11.59 5.15
CA ASN A 22 -2.94 -11.24 6.01
C ASN A 22 -3.92 -10.30 5.31
N LEU A 23 -3.53 -9.51 4.29
CA LEU A 23 -4.44 -8.60 3.57
C LEU A 23 -5.64 -9.32 2.94
N GLU A 24 -5.45 -10.58 2.58
CA GLU A 24 -6.47 -11.46 1.97
C GLU A 24 -7.49 -12.00 2.99
N LYS A 25 -7.23 -11.85 4.29
CA LYS A 25 -8.15 -12.33 5.34
C LYS A 25 -9.26 -11.29 5.58
N ASP A 26 -10.51 -11.75 5.61
CA ASP A 26 -11.68 -10.89 5.78
C ASP A 26 -11.63 -10.03 7.06
N ASN A 27 -11.05 -10.55 8.14
CA ASN A 27 -10.94 -9.90 9.44
C ASN A 27 -9.62 -9.13 9.66
N ASN A 28 -8.78 -8.95 8.63
CA ASN A 28 -7.55 -8.19 8.79
C ASN A 28 -7.83 -6.68 8.83
N ASN A 29 -7.42 -6.04 9.92
CA ASN A 29 -7.55 -4.60 10.13
C ASN A 29 -6.23 -3.82 10.06
N ASP A 30 -5.10 -4.49 9.77
CA ASP A 30 -3.76 -3.89 9.75
C ASP A 30 -3.50 -3.00 8.52
N TYR A 31 -4.35 -3.08 7.50
CA TYR A 31 -4.26 -2.22 6.34
C TYR A 31 -4.67 -0.77 6.67
N ASN A 32 -3.95 0.18 6.08
CA ASN A 32 -4.23 1.60 6.23
C ASN A 32 -4.52 2.33 4.91
N VAL A 33 -4.49 1.60 3.79
CA VAL A 33 -4.86 2.10 2.46
C VAL A 33 -5.87 1.15 1.81
N THR A 34 -6.93 1.71 1.24
CA THR A 34 -7.80 1.05 0.27
C THR A 34 -7.61 1.73 -1.08
N ILE A 35 -7.30 0.96 -2.12
CA ILE A 35 -7.18 1.44 -3.50
C ILE A 35 -8.40 0.95 -4.26
N LYS A 36 -9.19 1.85 -4.81
CA LYS A 36 -10.33 1.54 -5.67
C LYS A 36 -9.90 1.68 -7.12
N VAL A 37 -10.10 0.63 -7.91
CA VAL A 37 -9.83 0.59 -9.35
C VAL A 37 -11.03 -0.06 -10.00
N GLU A 38 -11.74 0.69 -10.84
CA GLU A 38 -13.04 0.28 -11.40
C GLU A 38 -13.99 -0.20 -10.28
N GLN A 39 -14.49 -1.44 -10.37
CA GLN A 39 -15.37 -2.04 -9.35
C GLN A 39 -14.61 -2.87 -8.30
N LYS A 40 -13.27 -2.91 -8.35
CA LYS A 40 -12.44 -3.67 -7.41
C LYS A 40 -11.83 -2.76 -6.34
N SER A 41 -11.63 -3.33 -5.15
CA SER A 41 -10.97 -2.67 -4.03
C SER A 41 -9.80 -3.52 -3.54
N PHE A 42 -8.64 -2.90 -3.43
CA PHE A 42 -7.40 -3.53 -2.99
C PHE A 42 -6.97 -2.95 -1.64
N ARG A 43 -6.73 -3.82 -0.65
CA ARG A 43 -6.20 -3.42 0.65
C ARG A 43 -4.68 -3.42 0.59
N ALA A 44 -4.04 -2.40 1.17
CA ALA A 44 -2.59 -2.27 1.14
C ALA A 44 -2.03 -1.53 2.36
N HIS A 45 -0.71 -1.58 2.48
CA HIS A 45 0.06 -0.85 3.48
C HIS A 45 0.77 0.34 2.84
N SER A 46 0.48 1.55 3.30
CA SER A 46 1.06 2.79 2.75
C SER A 46 2.58 2.78 2.77
N VAL A 47 3.22 2.21 3.80
CA VAL A 47 4.68 2.15 3.90
C VAL A 47 5.31 1.38 2.74
N ILE A 48 4.72 0.24 2.34
CA ILE A 48 5.20 -0.58 1.24
C ILE A 48 5.00 0.16 -0.08
N LEU A 49 3.81 0.71 -0.31
CA LEU A 49 3.50 1.46 -1.53
C LEU A 49 4.42 2.67 -1.73
N LYS A 50 4.64 3.46 -0.68
CA LYS A 50 5.52 4.65 -0.70
C LYS A 50 6.98 4.28 -1.01
N LEU A 51 7.45 3.11 -0.54
CA LEU A 51 8.80 2.64 -0.80
C LEU A 51 8.97 2.15 -2.24
N ARG A 52 7.98 1.42 -2.76
CA ARG A 52 8.04 0.75 -4.08
C ARG A 52 7.67 1.66 -5.25
N SER A 53 6.92 2.75 -5.02
CA SER A 53 6.39 3.59 -6.09
C SER A 53 6.38 5.07 -5.73
N GLY A 54 7.04 5.89 -6.56
CA GLY A 54 6.99 7.35 -6.45
C GLY A 54 5.59 7.91 -6.69
N TYR A 55 4.81 7.29 -7.57
CA TYR A 55 3.41 7.66 -7.82
C TYR A 55 2.59 7.54 -6.53
N PHE A 56 2.61 6.36 -5.89
CA PHE A 56 1.89 6.17 -4.62
C PHE A 56 2.43 7.04 -3.50
N ARG A 57 3.74 7.30 -3.48
CA ARG A 57 4.33 8.23 -2.51
C ARG A 57 3.71 9.61 -2.59
N ASN A 58 3.65 10.17 -3.78
CA ASN A 58 3.09 11.50 -4.00
C ASN A 58 1.57 11.51 -3.74
N LEU A 59 0.86 10.52 -4.27
CA LEU A 59 -0.59 10.40 -4.12
C LEU A 59 -1.02 10.31 -2.64
N ILE A 60 -0.38 9.43 -1.87
CA ILE A 60 -0.69 9.25 -0.43
C ILE A 60 -0.32 10.49 0.37
N ASN A 61 0.83 11.13 0.09
CA ASN A 61 1.23 12.33 0.82
C ASN A 61 0.28 13.51 0.55
N ASN A 62 -0.22 13.64 -0.69
CA ASN A 62 -1.22 14.65 -1.03
C ASN A 62 -2.54 14.39 -0.31
N GLU A 63 -2.99 13.13 -0.24
CA GLU A 63 -4.18 12.75 0.53
C GLU A 63 -4.03 13.04 2.03
N ILE A 64 -2.88 12.71 2.63
CA ILE A 64 -2.61 13.03 4.05
C ILE A 64 -2.68 14.55 4.28
N ARG A 65 -2.11 15.36 3.38
CA ARG A 65 -2.18 16.82 3.47
C ARG A 65 -3.62 17.33 3.36
N ARG A 66 -4.42 16.76 2.47
CA ARG A 66 -5.86 17.07 2.34
C ARG A 66 -6.64 16.70 3.60
N MET A 67 -6.27 15.60 4.24
CA MET A 67 -6.89 15.09 5.46
C MET A 67 -6.24 15.63 6.75
N ALA A 68 -5.36 16.64 6.70
CA ALA A 68 -4.56 17.09 7.84
C ALA A 68 -5.37 17.50 9.09
N ASN A 69 -6.67 17.77 8.93
CA ASN A 69 -7.60 18.09 10.02
C ASN A 69 -8.50 16.91 10.45
N MET A 70 -8.30 15.72 9.91
CA MET A 70 -9.05 14.50 10.23
C MET A 70 -8.11 13.45 10.85
N PHE A 71 -8.14 13.32 12.18
CA PHE A 71 -7.39 12.28 12.88
C PHE A 71 -7.96 10.88 12.56
N ASN A 72 -7.06 9.92 12.29
CA ASN A 72 -7.31 8.48 12.24
C ASN A 72 -8.35 7.96 11.24
N ARG A 73 -8.21 8.28 9.95
CA ARG A 73 -8.92 7.52 8.89
C ARG A 73 -7.97 6.79 7.97
N ARG A 74 -8.36 5.55 7.61
CA ARG A 74 -7.75 4.79 6.51
C ARG A 74 -7.84 5.63 5.24
N ILE A 75 -6.75 5.64 4.47
CA ILE A 75 -6.66 6.41 3.24
C ILE A 75 -7.38 5.64 2.14
N THR A 76 -8.26 6.30 1.40
CA THR A 76 -8.87 5.73 0.19
C THR A 76 -8.31 6.45 -1.02
N LEU A 77 -7.74 5.68 -1.95
CA LEU A 77 -7.21 6.16 -3.22
C LEU A 77 -8.11 5.68 -4.34
N GLU A 78 -8.37 6.52 -5.33
CA GLU A 78 -9.13 6.16 -6.54
C GLU A 78 -8.19 6.27 -7.75
N ILE A 79 -8.11 5.21 -8.54
CA ILE A 79 -7.30 5.17 -9.76
C ILE A 79 -8.22 4.76 -10.91
N SER A 80 -8.38 5.65 -11.89
CA SER A 80 -9.29 5.48 -13.03
C SER A 80 -8.57 5.05 -14.32
N ASP A 81 -7.26 5.26 -14.40
CA ASP A 81 -6.55 5.26 -15.68
C ASP A 81 -5.90 3.90 -16.00
N ILE A 82 -6.28 2.85 -15.27
CA ILE A 82 -5.78 1.48 -15.44
C ILE A 82 -6.89 0.48 -15.16
N ASN A 83 -6.94 -0.59 -15.96
CA ASN A 83 -7.86 -1.68 -15.75
C ASN A 83 -7.54 -2.45 -14.45
N SER A 84 -8.58 -2.92 -13.74
CA SER A 84 -8.41 -3.57 -12.45
C SER A 84 -7.61 -4.88 -12.49
N GLU A 85 -7.65 -5.65 -13.59
CA GLU A 85 -6.84 -6.87 -13.74
C GLU A 85 -5.38 -6.55 -14.00
N VAL A 86 -5.12 -5.56 -14.86
CA VAL A 86 -3.75 -5.08 -15.12
C VAL A 86 -3.17 -4.51 -13.83
N PHE A 87 -3.95 -3.75 -13.07
CA PHE A 87 -3.53 -3.23 -11.77
C PHE A 87 -3.16 -4.34 -10.77
N ALA A 88 -3.97 -5.40 -10.68
CA ALA A 88 -3.70 -6.53 -9.79
C ALA A 88 -2.37 -7.23 -10.09
N SER A 89 -1.95 -7.26 -11.37
CA SER A 89 -0.67 -7.85 -11.77
C SER A 89 0.56 -7.01 -11.35
N CYS A 90 0.36 -5.74 -11.02
CA CYS A 90 1.41 -4.78 -10.66
C CYS A 90 1.53 -4.55 -9.13
N LEU A 91 0.63 -5.12 -8.32
CA LEU A 91 0.53 -4.87 -6.88
C LEU A 91 1.33 -5.90 -6.06
#